data_AF-A0A9E2LIK5-F1
#
_entry.id   AF-A0A9E2LIK5-F1
#
_cell.length_a   1.000
_cell.length_b   1.000
_cell.length_c   1.000
_cell.angle_alpha   90.00
_cell.angle_beta   90.00
_cell.angle_gamma   90.00
#
_symmetry.space_group_name_H-M   'P 1'
#
loop_
_entity.id
_entity.type
_entity.pdbx_description
1 polymer ?
#
loop_
_entity_poly.entity_id
_entity_poly.type
_entity_poly.pdbx_seq_one_letter_code
_entity_poly.pdbx_strand_id
1 'polypeptide(L)'
;MHRTAVILLSLVLTVATTAPAAAVDREDFRFRAGGLLGFRLFDGHQDLYNGSQDVLRNPADTPAHAPLGGLFFGVDYLQLTLEALVEVLPTSLDESDESALAFAGTLGVLWRLPVKLWKFTPYGKFEAGVLGLSADTAGTDLDLHAGLGAGVLFPIHKAWFGRLEGVVQMTDGYEANFATNFSLRVGVGYAWGFNPDRDGDGILNKVDRCPDNPEDKDGFEDLDGCPDADNDADGVTDTTDKCPGVDADARDLFVKTKEDKDGFQDDDGCPDADNDADGVLDETDKCRGVDADAADQFAKTREDKDGFQDLDGCPDADNDADGVLDETDKCRGVDTDAADQFAATREDKDGFQDTDGCPDADNDTDGIPDDTDKCRGTDADLADNFAKTRETINGFEDDDGCPDSGKSKVQMEQAQIKILEKVFFENNEAVIMPVSFNLLNQVALTLKANPQLLLVEVQGHAGTDGEEDYNDKLSAKRANAVRQYLINRGVAPARLVAKWYGFSRPVKTCSSSLARRARHVCEELNRRVEFIILQRREPLP
;
A
#
# COMPACT_ATOMS: atom_id res chain seq x y z
N MET A 1 28.15 58.75 54.77
CA MET A 1 27.78 57.31 54.91
C MET A 1 26.33 57.04 55.32
N HIS A 2 25.83 57.44 56.51
CA HIS A 2 24.45 57.10 56.94
C HIS A 2 23.31 57.68 56.07
N ARG A 3 23.48 58.86 55.47
CA ARG A 3 22.43 59.47 54.64
C ARG A 3 22.26 58.78 53.28
N THR A 4 23.36 58.35 52.65
CA THR A 4 23.34 57.68 51.32
C THR A 4 22.75 56.28 51.38
N ALA A 5 23.09 55.51 52.43
CA ALA A 5 22.51 54.19 52.68
C ALA A 5 21.00 54.26 52.98
N VAL A 6 20.55 55.27 53.73
CA VAL A 6 19.12 55.51 54.01
C VAL A 6 18.36 55.95 52.75
N ILE A 7 18.98 56.73 51.86
CA ILE A 7 18.37 57.14 50.58
C ILE A 7 18.24 55.95 49.62
N LEU A 8 19.27 55.11 49.47
CA LEU A 8 19.21 53.90 48.65
C LEU A 8 18.17 52.89 49.17
N LEU A 9 18.12 52.67 50.49
CA LEU A 9 17.12 51.82 51.12
C LEU A 9 15.70 52.38 50.95
N SER A 10 15.54 53.70 51.00
CA SER A 10 14.26 54.37 50.75
C SER A 10 13.86 54.29 49.27
N LEU A 11 14.80 54.39 48.34
CA LEU A 11 14.55 54.27 46.90
C LEU A 11 14.09 52.84 46.55
N VAL A 12 14.73 51.82 47.12
CA VAL A 12 14.34 50.40 46.98
C VAL A 12 12.94 50.16 47.56
N LEU A 13 12.63 50.73 48.72
CA LEU A 13 11.30 50.61 49.34
C LEU A 13 10.22 51.36 48.54
N THR A 14 10.58 52.47 47.89
CA THR A 14 9.65 53.27 47.06
C THR A 14 9.38 52.57 45.74
N VAL A 15 10.39 52.04 45.06
CA VAL A 15 10.23 51.25 43.81
C VAL A 15 9.41 49.97 44.08
N ALA A 16 9.58 49.33 45.24
CA ALA A 16 8.77 48.18 45.65
C ALA A 16 7.31 48.53 45.97
N THR A 17 6.98 49.80 46.23
CA THR A 17 5.62 50.24 46.64
C THR A 17 4.89 51.08 45.58
N THR A 18 5.59 51.61 44.57
CA THR A 18 5.00 52.51 43.55
C THR A 18 4.93 51.90 42.14
N ALA A 19 5.07 50.58 41.99
CA ALA A 19 4.71 49.92 40.73
C ALA A 19 3.25 50.30 40.40
N PRO A 20 2.99 50.89 39.22
CA PRO A 20 1.71 51.52 38.93
C PRO A 20 0.59 50.49 38.99
N ALA A 21 -0.40 50.77 39.83
CA ALA A 21 -1.69 50.09 39.89
C ALA A 21 -2.53 50.41 38.65
N ALA A 22 -2.05 50.04 37.47
CA ALA A 22 -2.78 50.14 36.22
C ALA A 22 -3.19 48.73 35.77
N ALA A 23 -4.48 48.41 35.97
CA ALA A 23 -5.27 47.40 35.24
C ALA A 23 -4.53 46.17 34.69
N VAL A 24 -3.91 45.39 35.57
CA VAL A 24 -3.38 44.06 35.26
C VAL A 24 -4.07 43.07 36.20
N ASP A 25 -4.73 42.06 35.63
CA ASP A 25 -5.42 41.02 36.41
C ASP A 25 -4.41 40.35 37.34
N ARG A 26 -4.75 40.25 38.63
CA ARG A 26 -3.84 39.81 39.69
C ARG A 26 -3.39 38.35 39.58
N GLU A 27 -3.93 37.60 38.62
CA GLU A 27 -3.73 36.15 38.46
C GLU A 27 -2.65 35.79 37.43
N ASP A 28 -2.14 36.75 36.66
CA ASP A 28 -1.19 36.48 35.56
C ASP A 28 0.29 36.52 35.98
N PHE A 29 0.60 36.99 37.19
CA PHE A 29 1.96 37.30 37.61
C PHE A 29 2.34 36.68 38.95
N ARG A 30 3.54 36.10 38.98
CA ARG A 30 4.24 35.70 40.21
C ARG A 30 5.36 36.69 40.48
N PHE A 31 5.38 37.25 41.68
CA PHE A 31 6.40 38.19 42.14
C PHE A 31 7.46 37.46 42.95
N ARG A 32 8.70 37.97 42.91
CA ARG A 32 9.84 37.47 43.68
C ARG A 32 10.57 38.63 44.33
N ALA A 33 11.03 38.45 45.55
CA ALA A 33 11.95 39.39 46.19
C ALA A 33 12.88 38.65 47.14
N GLY A 34 14.08 39.16 47.33
CA GLY A 34 15.05 38.49 48.19
C GLY A 34 16.36 39.24 48.34
N GLY A 35 17.27 38.59 49.06
CA GLY A 35 18.62 39.06 49.29
C GLY A 35 19.64 38.16 48.62
N LEU A 36 20.73 38.78 48.14
CA LEU A 36 21.89 38.12 47.56
C LEU A 36 23.14 38.52 48.35
N LEU A 37 24.06 37.58 48.51
CA LEU A 37 25.40 37.79 49.01
C LEU A 37 26.38 37.21 48.00
N GLY A 38 27.58 37.77 47.91
CA GLY A 38 28.54 37.29 46.94
C GLY A 38 29.85 38.02 46.97
N PHE A 39 30.57 37.92 45.86
CA PHE A 39 31.74 38.72 45.60
C PHE A 39 31.76 39.13 44.13
N ARG A 40 32.36 40.30 43.87
CA ARG A 40 32.73 40.75 42.53
C ARG A 40 34.24 40.75 42.40
N LEU A 41 34.72 40.14 41.33
CA LEU A 41 36.10 40.25 40.85
C LEU A 41 36.11 41.35 39.79
N PHE A 42 36.89 42.39 40.04
CA PHE A 42 37.10 43.48 39.13
C PHE A 42 38.31 43.19 38.22
N ASP A 43 38.15 43.51 36.94
CA ASP A 43 39.24 43.51 35.97
C ASP A 43 40.32 44.52 36.37
N GLY A 44 41.58 44.25 36.02
CA GLY A 44 42.69 45.18 36.26
C GLY A 44 42.60 46.49 35.46
N HIS A 45 41.77 46.52 34.42
CA HIS A 45 41.46 47.70 33.60
C HIS A 45 40.19 48.44 34.04
N GLN A 46 39.56 48.03 35.14
CA GLN A 46 38.37 48.72 35.67
C GLN A 46 38.75 50.12 36.17
N ASP A 47 38.14 51.14 35.57
CA ASP A 47 38.35 52.54 35.93
C ASP A 47 37.17 53.08 36.73
N LEU A 48 37.00 52.60 37.97
CA LEU A 48 36.11 53.27 38.91
C LEU A 48 36.85 54.47 39.53
N TYR A 49 37.24 55.43 38.69
CA TYR A 49 37.47 56.87 38.95
C TYR A 49 38.60 57.48 38.09
N ASN A 50 38.23 58.46 37.26
CA ASN A 50 39.16 59.27 36.48
C ASN A 50 39.79 60.42 37.30
N GLY A 51 40.93 60.16 37.95
CA GLY A 51 41.75 61.24 38.52
C GLY A 51 42.79 60.81 39.56
N SER A 52 43.94 60.28 39.14
CA SER A 52 45.15 59.97 39.93
C SER A 52 45.00 59.22 41.27
N GLN A 53 43.80 58.81 41.66
CA GLN A 53 43.50 58.07 42.90
C GLN A 53 42.68 56.84 42.54
N ASP A 54 43.34 55.70 42.39
CA ASP A 54 42.67 54.45 42.12
C ASP A 54 41.99 53.94 43.39
N VAL A 55 40.72 53.54 43.29
CA VAL A 55 39.91 53.10 44.44
C VAL A 55 40.05 51.61 44.69
N LEU A 56 40.57 50.85 43.72
CA LEU A 56 40.74 49.42 43.84
C LEU A 56 42.20 49.07 43.57
N ARG A 57 42.87 48.61 44.62
CA ARG A 57 44.26 48.16 44.55
C ARG A 57 44.41 46.99 43.57
N ASN A 58 45.29 47.11 42.58
CA ASN A 58 46.23 46.04 42.29
C ASN A 58 47.49 46.50 41.55
N PRO A 59 48.67 45.91 41.85
CA PRO A 59 49.81 45.94 40.94
C PRO A 59 49.33 45.41 39.58
N ALA A 60 49.83 46.00 38.48
CA ALA A 60 49.51 45.55 37.13
C ALA A 60 49.36 44.01 37.06
N ASP A 61 48.18 43.55 36.61
CA ASP A 61 47.78 42.16 36.35
C ASP A 61 47.17 41.29 37.47
N THR A 62 46.62 41.83 38.58
CA THR A 62 45.79 41.02 39.51
C THR A 62 44.32 41.49 39.66
N PRO A 63 43.33 40.60 39.82
CA PRO A 63 41.92 40.98 40.05
C PRO A 63 41.68 41.48 41.49
N ALA A 64 40.92 42.57 41.65
CA ALA A 64 40.46 43.02 42.97
C ALA A 64 39.13 42.35 43.34
N HIS A 65 38.93 41.96 44.61
CA HIS A 65 37.69 41.37 45.10
C HIS A 65 36.96 42.28 46.10
N ALA A 66 35.63 42.39 45.99
CA ALA A 66 34.82 43.08 47.01
C ALA A 66 33.62 42.20 47.42
N PRO A 67 33.33 42.08 48.73
CA PRO A 67 32.11 41.42 49.17
C PRO A 67 30.89 42.22 48.70
N LEU A 68 29.87 41.50 48.26
CA LEU A 68 28.67 42.09 47.70
C LEU A 68 27.46 41.69 48.53
N GLY A 69 26.60 42.67 48.82
CA GLY A 69 25.26 42.44 49.34
C GLY A 69 24.23 43.12 48.43
N GLY A 70 23.16 42.42 48.08
CA GLY A 70 22.15 42.96 47.17
C GLY A 70 20.72 42.57 47.54
N LEU A 71 19.78 43.36 47.03
CA LEU A 71 18.34 43.11 47.09
C LEU A 71 17.78 43.06 45.68
N PHE A 72 16.92 42.09 45.40
CA PHE A 72 16.25 41.98 44.11
C PHE A 72 14.73 41.99 44.25
N PHE A 73 14.06 42.43 43.19
CA PHE A 73 12.62 42.31 42.98
C PHE A 73 12.37 41.88 41.53
N GLY A 74 11.54 40.86 41.33
CA GLY A 74 11.27 40.33 40.01
C GLY A 74 9.81 39.97 39.79
N VAL A 75 9.42 39.93 38.51
CA VAL A 75 8.10 39.57 38.02
C VAL A 75 8.23 38.46 36.99
N ASP A 76 7.60 37.32 37.26
CA ASP A 76 7.55 36.17 36.38
C ASP A 76 6.39 36.29 35.39
N TYR A 77 6.65 35.94 34.13
CA TYR A 77 5.65 35.72 33.09
C TYR A 77 6.07 34.52 32.23
N LEU A 78 5.27 33.45 32.24
CA LEU A 78 5.63 32.15 31.63
C LEU A 78 7.04 31.69 32.06
N GLN A 79 7.97 31.46 31.13
CA GLN A 79 9.36 31.06 31.39
C GLN A 79 10.33 32.25 31.61
N LEU A 80 9.85 33.50 31.58
CA LEU A 80 10.68 34.70 31.77
C LEU A 80 10.50 35.29 33.18
N THR A 81 11.52 35.96 33.67
CA THR A 81 11.46 36.80 34.87
C THR A 81 12.14 38.14 34.57
N LEU A 82 11.41 39.24 34.66
CA LEU A 82 11.97 40.59 34.63
C LEU A 82 12.40 40.96 36.06
N GLU A 83 13.65 41.37 36.26
CA GLU A 83 14.24 41.59 37.58
C GLU A 83 14.92 42.97 37.69
N ALA A 84 14.73 43.63 38.83
CA ALA A 84 15.52 44.76 39.29
C ALA A 84 16.40 44.31 40.48
N LEU A 85 17.69 44.65 40.44
CA LEU A 85 18.69 44.30 41.44
C LEU A 85 19.46 45.56 41.87
N VAL A 86 19.61 45.75 43.17
CA VAL A 86 20.48 46.79 43.74
C VAL A 86 21.54 46.12 44.59
N GLU A 87 22.79 46.49 44.39
CA GLU A 87 23.95 45.90 45.06
C GLU A 87 24.78 46.99 45.75
N VAL A 88 25.37 46.65 46.89
CA VAL A 88 26.33 47.47 47.61
C VAL A 88 27.59 46.64 47.86
N LEU A 89 28.73 47.29 47.64
CA LEU A 89 30.06 46.70 47.77
C LEU A 89 30.91 47.63 48.64
N PRO A 90 31.02 47.34 49.96
CA PRO A 90 31.96 48.05 50.82
C PRO A 90 33.39 47.88 50.31
N THR A 91 34.10 48.99 50.11
CA THR A 91 35.49 49.00 49.59
C THR A 91 36.31 50.12 50.25
N SER A 92 37.57 50.33 49.85
CA SER A 92 38.46 51.36 50.39
C SER A 92 39.42 51.90 49.33
N LEU A 93 39.72 53.21 49.35
CA LEU A 93 40.64 53.88 48.43
C LEU A 93 42.09 53.40 48.57
N ASP A 94 42.84 53.26 47.48
CA ASP A 94 44.22 52.72 47.49
C ASP A 94 45.25 53.71 48.08
N GLU A 95 45.11 55.01 47.85
CA GLU A 95 46.07 56.01 48.33
C GLU A 95 45.87 56.46 49.78
N SER A 96 44.65 56.35 50.33
CA SER A 96 44.29 56.98 51.60
C SER A 96 43.72 56.04 52.67
N ASP A 97 43.54 54.75 52.37
CA ASP A 97 42.81 53.77 53.22
C ASP A 97 41.40 54.27 53.63
N GLU A 98 40.85 55.25 52.92
CA GLU A 98 39.53 55.80 53.19
C GLU A 98 38.45 54.81 52.78
N SER A 99 37.44 54.64 53.64
CA SER A 99 36.29 53.78 53.31
C SER A 99 35.48 54.38 52.15
N ALA A 100 35.27 53.59 51.10
CA ALA A 100 34.47 53.93 49.94
C ALA A 100 33.30 52.95 49.77
N LEU A 101 32.25 53.38 49.08
CA LEU A 101 31.09 52.53 48.79
C LEU A 101 30.90 52.43 47.29
N ALA A 102 31.13 51.25 46.74
CA ALA A 102 30.67 50.92 45.40
C ALA A 102 29.21 50.42 45.46
N PHE A 103 28.44 50.72 44.44
CA PHE A 103 27.04 50.32 44.31
C PHE A 103 26.70 49.97 42.86
N ALA A 104 25.77 49.05 42.65
CA ALA A 104 25.25 48.74 41.33
C ALA A 104 23.74 48.76 41.33
N GLY A 105 23.14 49.24 40.24
CA GLY A 105 21.71 49.16 39.98
C GLY A 105 21.50 48.52 38.61
N THR A 106 20.79 47.40 38.58
CA THR A 106 20.71 46.54 37.39
C THR A 106 19.26 46.14 37.10
N LEU A 107 18.89 46.17 35.82
CA LEU A 107 17.69 45.54 35.30
C LEU A 107 18.10 44.31 34.48
N GLY A 108 17.40 43.20 34.64
CA GLY A 108 17.72 41.97 33.94
C GLY A 108 16.50 41.14 33.55
N VAL A 109 16.72 40.25 32.59
CA VAL A 109 15.76 39.23 32.17
C VAL A 109 16.40 37.87 32.45
N LEU A 110 15.72 37.05 33.24
CA LEU A 110 16.08 35.65 33.46
C LEU A 110 15.17 34.80 32.59
N TRP A 111 15.75 33.89 31.81
CA TRP A 111 15.03 32.90 31.03
C TRP A 111 15.19 31.53 31.67
N ARG A 112 14.11 31.04 32.30
CA ARG A 112 14.05 29.73 32.95
C ARG A 112 13.95 28.64 31.88
N LEU A 113 14.93 27.74 31.84
CA LEU A 113 15.00 26.72 30.81
C LEU A 113 14.06 25.56 31.16
N PRO A 114 13.24 25.07 30.20
CA PRO A 114 12.28 23.99 30.41
C PRO A 114 12.98 22.61 30.37
N VAL A 115 13.93 22.39 31.28
CA VAL A 115 14.66 21.13 31.39
C VAL A 115 14.33 20.44 32.71
N LYS A 116 13.98 19.14 32.67
CA LYS A 116 13.68 18.32 33.85
C LYS A 116 14.97 17.96 34.59
N LEU A 117 15.56 18.91 35.32
CA LEU A 117 16.77 18.72 36.13
C LEU A 117 16.44 18.62 37.63
N TRP A 118 15.86 17.49 38.06
CA TRP A 118 15.39 17.29 39.43
C TRP A 118 14.59 18.51 39.97
N LYS A 119 14.82 18.95 41.21
CA LYS A 119 14.16 20.14 41.78
C LYS A 119 14.81 21.48 41.38
N PHE A 120 15.76 21.49 40.44
CA PHE A 120 16.52 22.68 40.08
C PHE A 120 15.97 23.31 38.80
N THR A 121 15.83 24.63 38.77
CA THR A 121 15.44 25.39 37.57
C THR A 121 16.65 26.18 37.07
N PRO A 122 17.37 25.70 36.04
CA PRO A 122 18.44 26.47 35.43
C PRO A 122 17.87 27.65 34.64
N TYR A 123 18.62 28.74 34.56
CA TYR A 123 18.25 29.90 33.77
C TYR A 123 19.46 30.59 33.15
N GLY A 124 19.25 31.18 31.98
CA GLY A 124 20.14 32.20 31.42
C GLY A 124 19.71 33.59 31.90
N LYS A 125 20.65 34.52 32.01
CA LYS A 125 20.40 35.90 32.44
C LYS A 125 21.06 36.88 31.47
N PHE A 126 20.32 37.90 31.08
CA PHE A 126 20.87 39.14 30.51
C PHE A 126 20.60 40.26 31.49
N GLU A 127 21.60 41.10 31.77
CA GLU A 127 21.45 42.22 32.69
C GLU A 127 22.15 43.48 32.17
N ALA A 128 21.60 44.65 32.47
CA ALA A 128 22.19 45.93 32.12
C ALA A 128 21.88 46.95 33.22
N GLY A 129 22.79 47.89 33.44
CA GLY A 129 22.63 48.81 34.55
C GLY A 129 23.77 49.79 34.70
N VAL A 130 23.89 50.29 35.92
CA VAL A 130 24.93 51.23 36.33
C VAL A 130 25.78 50.62 37.44
N LEU A 131 27.06 50.91 37.41
CA LEU A 131 28.03 50.61 38.46
C LEU A 131 28.64 51.94 38.87
N GLY A 132 28.49 52.31 40.14
CA GLY A 132 28.98 53.59 40.63
C GLY A 132 29.79 53.44 41.90
N LEU A 133 30.51 54.52 42.20
CA LEU A 133 31.34 54.65 43.38
C LEU A 133 31.04 55.97 44.07
N SER A 134 31.04 55.96 45.41
CA SER A 134 30.95 57.17 46.24
C SER A 134 31.97 57.13 47.38
N ALA A 135 32.82 58.15 47.46
CA ALA A 135 33.78 58.39 48.55
C ALA A 135 33.78 59.88 48.97
N ASP A 136 34.21 60.20 50.20
CA ASP A 136 34.15 61.57 50.71
C ASP A 136 35.25 62.46 50.08
N THR A 137 36.42 61.89 49.74
CA THR A 137 37.52 62.61 49.05
C THR A 137 37.50 62.50 47.53
N ALA A 138 37.08 61.36 46.96
CA ALA A 138 37.10 61.09 45.53
C ALA A 138 35.79 61.44 44.79
N GLY A 139 34.73 61.87 45.48
CA GLY A 139 33.47 62.24 44.84
C GLY A 139 32.63 61.05 44.39
N THR A 140 31.90 61.19 43.27
CA THR A 140 30.98 60.16 42.73
C THR A 140 31.24 59.89 41.26
N ASP A 141 31.37 58.62 40.91
CA ASP A 141 31.55 58.14 39.53
C ASP A 141 30.49 57.09 39.16
N LEU A 142 30.17 56.97 37.86
CA LEU A 142 29.10 56.11 37.37
C LEU A 142 29.37 55.58 35.96
N ASP A 143 29.60 54.28 35.86
CA ASP A 143 29.76 53.54 34.62
C ASP A 143 28.46 52.82 34.22
N LEU A 144 28.25 52.67 32.92
CA LEU A 144 27.26 51.73 32.40
C LEU A 144 27.85 50.32 32.37
N HIS A 145 27.02 49.32 32.62
CA HIS A 145 27.39 47.92 32.43
C HIS A 145 26.31 47.13 31.71
N ALA A 146 26.76 46.10 30.98
CA ALA A 146 25.92 45.05 30.44
C ALA A 146 26.54 43.69 30.78
N GLY A 147 25.73 42.67 31.04
CA GLY A 147 26.22 41.39 31.52
C GLY A 147 25.39 40.21 31.05
N LEU A 148 26.08 39.07 30.99
CA LEU A 148 25.51 37.77 30.72
C LEU A 148 25.78 36.86 31.91
N GLY A 149 24.75 36.16 32.35
CA GLY A 149 24.82 35.28 33.49
C GLY A 149 24.13 33.95 33.24
N ALA A 150 24.45 33.01 34.09
CA ALA A 150 23.74 31.75 34.21
C ALA A 150 23.61 31.41 35.69
N GLY A 151 22.52 30.73 36.02
CA GLY A 151 22.29 30.35 37.40
C GLY A 151 21.27 29.24 37.54
N VAL A 152 21.02 28.91 38.79
CA VAL A 152 20.05 27.89 39.18
C VAL A 152 19.20 28.40 40.33
N LEU A 153 17.89 28.16 40.23
CA LEU A 153 16.95 28.31 41.33
C LEU A 153 16.69 26.94 41.94
N PHE A 154 16.62 26.88 43.26
CA PHE A 154 16.31 25.65 43.99
C PHE A 154 15.28 25.90 45.08
N PRO A 155 14.24 25.06 45.22
CA PRO A 155 13.22 25.25 46.23
C PRO A 155 13.78 24.97 47.62
N ILE A 156 13.51 25.86 48.56
CA ILE A 156 13.79 25.67 49.99
C ILE A 156 12.52 25.20 50.69
N HIS A 157 11.42 25.98 50.58
CA HIS A 157 10.13 25.62 51.18
C HIS A 157 8.97 26.45 50.63
N LYS A 158 7.97 25.83 50.00
CA LYS A 158 6.77 26.46 49.41
C LYS A 158 7.11 27.68 48.52
N ALA A 159 7.14 28.86 49.12
CA ALA A 159 7.43 30.15 48.50
C ALA A 159 8.91 30.56 48.59
N TRP A 160 9.69 29.93 49.47
CA TRP A 160 11.12 30.20 49.63
C TRP A 160 11.95 29.41 48.63
N PHE A 161 12.85 30.10 47.94
CA PHE A 161 13.81 29.52 47.01
C PHE A 161 15.21 30.05 47.28
N GLY A 162 16.21 29.22 47.04
CA GLY A 162 17.58 29.64 46.95
C GLY A 162 17.97 29.87 45.50
N ARG A 163 19.00 30.70 45.32
CA ARG A 163 19.55 31.07 44.02
C ARG A 163 21.06 31.04 44.08
N LEU A 164 21.67 30.55 43.03
CA LEU A 164 23.10 30.67 42.77
C LEU A 164 23.28 31.16 41.33
N GLU A 165 24.05 32.22 41.12
CA GLU A 165 24.37 32.73 39.78
C GLU A 165 25.81 33.20 39.65
N GLY A 166 26.37 32.98 38.47
CA GLY A 166 27.57 33.63 37.98
C GLY A 166 27.19 34.60 36.87
N VAL A 167 27.72 35.82 36.91
CA VAL A 167 27.49 36.85 35.90
C VAL A 167 28.81 37.46 35.48
N VAL A 168 29.03 37.55 34.18
CA VAL A 168 30.12 38.33 33.57
C VAL A 168 29.53 39.66 33.12
N GLN A 169 30.12 40.77 33.56
CA GLN A 169 29.69 42.12 33.27
C GLN A 169 30.79 42.87 32.54
N MET A 170 30.43 43.55 31.46
CA MET A 170 31.27 44.48 30.72
C MET A 170 30.94 45.90 31.14
N THR A 171 31.97 46.68 31.44
CA THR A 171 31.94 48.09 31.85
C THR A 171 32.90 48.91 30.98
N ASP A 172 32.77 50.23 31.03
CA ASP A 172 33.80 51.12 30.48
C ASP A 172 35.11 50.95 31.28
N GLY A 173 36.24 50.96 30.57
CA GLY A 173 37.58 50.81 31.15
C GLY A 173 38.54 51.92 30.68
N TYR A 174 39.70 52.01 31.33
CA TYR A 174 40.73 53.01 31.00
C TYR A 174 41.35 52.74 29.61
N GLU A 175 41.73 53.80 28.87
CA GLU A 175 42.41 53.72 27.55
C GLU A 175 41.66 52.95 26.43
N ALA A 176 40.33 53.09 26.36
CA ALA A 176 39.47 52.60 25.26
C ALA A 176 39.32 51.06 25.15
N ASN A 177 39.50 50.32 26.25
CA ASN A 177 39.13 48.92 26.38
C ASN A 177 37.91 48.75 27.29
N PHE A 178 37.14 47.67 27.10
CA PHE A 178 36.08 47.27 28.03
C PHE A 178 36.69 46.49 29.21
N ALA A 179 36.28 46.81 30.44
CA ALA A 179 36.65 46.03 31.62
C ALA A 179 35.66 44.87 31.81
N THR A 180 36.17 43.67 32.12
CA THR A 180 35.34 42.46 32.28
C THR A 180 35.31 42.00 33.74
N ASN A 181 34.21 42.28 34.43
CA ASN A 181 34.01 41.92 35.82
C ASN A 181 33.27 40.59 35.95
N PHE A 182 33.59 39.80 36.97
CA PHE A 182 32.88 38.56 37.29
C PHE A 182 32.23 38.65 38.66
N SER A 183 30.94 38.33 38.75
CA SER A 183 30.21 38.27 40.01
C SER A 183 29.71 36.85 40.26
N LEU A 184 29.99 36.30 41.45
CA LEU A 184 29.31 35.11 41.95
C LEU A 184 28.37 35.52 43.08
N ARG A 185 27.08 35.20 42.93
CA ARG A 185 26.03 35.59 43.88
C ARG A 185 25.27 34.35 44.34
N VAL A 186 25.04 34.26 45.64
CA VAL A 186 24.18 33.26 46.28
C VAL A 186 23.14 33.98 47.12
N GLY A 187 21.88 33.54 47.07
CA GLY A 187 20.82 34.25 47.75
C GLY A 187 19.62 33.40 48.09
N VAL A 188 18.73 34.03 48.83
CA VAL A 188 17.44 33.48 49.23
C VAL A 188 16.37 34.48 48.84
N GLY A 189 15.33 33.97 48.19
CA GLY A 189 14.16 34.73 47.79
C GLY A 189 12.86 34.12 48.28
N TYR A 190 11.84 34.96 48.30
CA TYR A 190 10.46 34.62 48.56
C TYR A 190 9.63 34.95 47.32
N ALA A 191 8.82 34.00 46.86
CA ALA A 191 7.92 34.14 45.73
C ALA A 191 6.46 34.16 46.19
N TRP A 192 5.66 35.08 45.67
CA TRP A 192 4.23 35.19 45.97
C TRP A 192 3.42 35.55 44.73
N GLY A 193 2.10 35.40 44.77
CA GLY A 193 1.23 35.53 43.60
C GLY A 193 0.90 34.18 42.95
N PHE A 194 0.21 34.23 41.81
CA PHE A 194 -0.32 33.05 41.11
C PHE A 194 0.68 32.54 40.05
N ASN A 195 0.76 31.22 39.86
CA ASN A 195 1.50 30.66 38.71
C ASN A 195 0.57 30.72 37.49
N PRO A 196 0.94 31.41 36.41
CA PRO A 196 0.07 31.48 35.22
C PRO A 196 0.01 30.17 34.41
N ASP A 197 0.99 29.29 34.59
CA ASP A 197 1.14 27.98 33.95
C ASP A 197 1.66 27.01 35.04
N ARG A 198 0.79 26.14 35.54
CA ARG A 198 1.02 25.43 36.82
C ARG A 198 1.83 24.15 36.66
N ASP A 199 1.55 23.35 35.63
CA ASP A 199 2.25 22.12 35.29
C ASP A 199 3.43 22.33 34.34
N GLY A 200 3.52 23.49 33.67
CA GLY A 200 4.68 23.93 32.93
C GLY A 200 4.73 23.40 31.50
N ASP A 201 3.58 23.05 30.91
CA ASP A 201 3.49 22.57 29.52
C ASP A 201 3.50 23.72 28.48
N GLY A 202 3.39 24.97 28.94
CA GLY A 202 3.41 26.19 28.14
C GLY A 202 2.02 26.73 27.80
N ILE A 203 0.95 26.07 28.25
CA ILE A 203 -0.44 26.51 28.14
C ILE A 203 -0.81 27.24 29.44
N LEU A 204 -1.53 28.35 29.33
CA LEU A 204 -1.92 29.12 30.52
C LEU A 204 -3.10 28.44 31.20
N ASN A 205 -3.11 28.37 32.53
CA ASN A 205 -4.20 27.79 33.34
C ASN A 205 -5.63 28.29 32.98
N LYS A 206 -5.73 29.45 32.31
CA LYS A 206 -6.99 30.06 31.87
C LYS A 206 -7.57 29.44 30.60
N VAL A 207 -6.71 28.87 29.75
CA VAL A 207 -7.06 28.21 28.49
C VAL A 207 -6.77 26.70 28.50
N ASP A 208 -5.97 26.26 29.46
CA ASP A 208 -5.66 24.87 29.78
C ASP A 208 -6.86 24.16 30.43
N ARG A 209 -7.29 23.05 29.84
CA ARG A 209 -8.39 22.20 30.35
C ARG A 209 -7.94 21.27 31.48
N CYS A 210 -6.66 20.94 31.56
CA CYS A 210 -6.08 20.12 32.63
C CYS A 210 -4.92 20.84 33.34
N PRO A 211 -5.18 21.94 34.10
CA PRO A 211 -4.14 22.81 34.68
C PRO A 211 -3.18 22.21 35.71
N ASP A 212 -3.27 20.91 35.98
CA ASP A 212 -2.42 20.19 36.92
C ASP A 212 -1.71 18.99 36.26
N ASN A 213 -2.01 18.67 34.99
CA ASN A 213 -1.49 17.54 34.24
C ASN A 213 -0.93 18.05 32.91
N PRO A 214 0.40 18.01 32.71
CA PRO A 214 1.00 18.59 31.53
C PRO A 214 0.61 17.83 30.27
N GLU A 215 0.23 18.58 29.24
CA GLU A 215 0.05 18.14 27.85
C GLU A 215 1.21 17.28 27.33
N ASP A 216 0.92 16.20 26.60
CA ASP A 216 1.87 15.43 25.80
C ASP A 216 1.77 15.74 24.31
N LYS A 217 2.71 16.58 23.86
CA LYS A 217 2.74 17.08 22.48
C LYS A 217 3.12 16.00 21.46
N ASP A 218 2.15 15.22 21.02
CA ASP A 218 2.31 14.14 20.05
C ASP A 218 1.63 14.46 18.70
N GLY A 219 0.93 15.59 18.60
CA GLY A 219 0.23 16.05 17.39
C GLY A 219 -1.27 15.77 17.41
N PHE A 220 -1.80 15.17 18.47
CA PHE A 220 -3.23 15.03 18.73
C PHE A 220 -3.64 16.00 19.83
N GLU A 221 -4.71 16.78 19.58
CA GLU A 221 -5.29 17.79 20.50
C GLU A 221 -4.37 18.72 21.35
N ASP A 222 -3.07 18.84 21.03
CA ASP A 222 -1.94 19.63 21.59
C ASP A 222 -2.23 21.07 22.14
N LEU A 223 -3.38 21.65 21.83
CA LEU A 223 -3.77 23.01 22.19
C LEU A 223 -4.76 23.07 23.36
N ASP A 224 -5.25 21.94 23.84
CA ASP A 224 -6.31 21.88 24.84
C ASP A 224 -5.79 21.79 26.29
N GLY A 225 -4.53 21.39 26.48
CA GLY A 225 -3.84 21.33 27.78
C GLY A 225 -4.06 20.04 28.54
N CYS A 226 -4.70 19.03 27.96
CA CYS A 226 -4.89 17.73 28.54
C CYS A 226 -4.05 16.67 27.83
N PRO A 227 -3.37 15.78 28.57
CA PRO A 227 -2.68 14.67 27.93
C PRO A 227 -3.66 13.65 27.35
N ASP A 228 -3.36 13.17 26.16
CA ASP A 228 -4.13 12.19 25.40
C ASP A 228 -3.40 10.84 25.42
N ALA A 229 -4.01 9.83 26.02
CA ALA A 229 -3.35 8.54 26.26
C ALA A 229 -3.82 7.40 25.33
N ASP A 230 -4.83 7.69 24.50
CA ASP A 230 -5.51 6.79 23.55
C ASP A 230 -6.20 7.70 22.52
N ASN A 231 -5.45 8.11 21.51
CA ASN A 231 -5.83 9.17 20.58
C ASN A 231 -7.04 8.82 19.69
N ASP A 232 -7.22 7.55 19.31
CA ASP A 232 -8.36 7.10 18.49
C ASP A 232 -9.44 6.34 19.27
N ALA A 233 -9.30 6.31 20.60
CA ALA A 233 -10.27 5.83 21.56
C ALA A 233 -10.72 4.38 21.29
N ASP A 234 -9.79 3.52 20.90
CA ASP A 234 -10.02 2.10 20.62
C ASP A 234 -9.84 1.18 21.86
N GLY A 235 -9.23 1.73 22.92
CA GLY A 235 -8.98 1.10 24.19
C GLY A 235 -7.55 0.57 24.37
N VAL A 236 -6.68 0.74 23.39
CA VAL A 236 -5.23 0.51 23.45
C VAL A 236 -4.54 1.87 23.65
N THR A 237 -3.56 1.95 24.54
CA THR A 237 -2.87 3.23 24.78
C THR A 237 -1.86 3.53 23.69
N ASP A 238 -1.62 4.80 23.36
CA ASP A 238 -0.71 5.22 22.28
C ASP A 238 0.72 4.63 22.39
N THR A 239 1.14 4.27 23.62
CA THR A 239 2.46 3.66 23.88
C THR A 239 2.56 2.18 23.52
N THR A 240 1.43 1.50 23.40
CA THR A 240 1.31 0.06 23.09
C THR A 240 0.65 -0.19 21.74
N ASP A 241 -0.11 0.79 21.26
CA ASP A 241 -0.81 0.80 20.00
C ASP A 241 0.17 0.92 18.82
N LYS A 242 -0.02 0.06 17.81
CA LYS A 242 0.74 0.11 16.55
C LYS A 242 0.23 1.20 15.59
N CYS A 243 -1.01 1.63 15.76
CA CYS A 243 -1.73 2.63 14.99
C CYS A 243 -2.32 3.75 15.88
N PRO A 244 -1.50 4.51 16.66
CA PRO A 244 -1.96 5.42 17.73
C PRO A 244 -2.63 6.74 17.28
N GLY A 245 -3.33 6.78 16.14
CA GLY A 245 -4.15 7.93 15.75
C GLY A 245 -3.44 9.27 15.45
N VAL A 246 -2.11 9.33 15.37
CA VAL A 246 -1.34 10.58 15.20
C VAL A 246 -1.27 11.09 13.75
N ASP A 247 -2.28 11.84 13.30
CA ASP A 247 -2.15 12.78 12.17
C ASP A 247 -3.03 14.03 12.37
N ALA A 248 -2.37 15.15 12.67
CA ALA A 248 -2.99 16.47 12.88
C ALA A 248 -3.80 17.00 11.68
N ASP A 249 -3.67 16.42 10.48
CA ASP A 249 -4.30 16.91 9.24
C ASP A 249 -5.44 16.03 8.68
N ALA A 250 -5.82 14.93 9.33
CA ALA A 250 -6.82 14.00 8.77
C ALA A 250 -8.07 13.84 9.66
N ARG A 251 -9.10 14.66 9.39
CA ARG A 251 -10.49 14.44 9.88
C ARG A 251 -11.12 13.11 9.41
N ASP A 252 -10.36 12.25 8.73
CA ASP A 252 -10.77 11.01 8.08
C ASP A 252 -9.92 9.79 8.54
N LEU A 253 -9.10 9.95 9.59
CA LEU A 253 -8.23 8.87 10.12
C LEU A 253 -8.78 8.16 11.37
N PHE A 254 -9.70 8.77 12.14
CA PHE A 254 -10.29 8.15 13.33
C PHE A 254 -10.99 6.81 13.06
N VAL A 255 -11.43 6.56 11.82
CA VAL A 255 -12.04 5.27 11.41
C VAL A 255 -10.98 4.29 10.89
N LYS A 256 -9.80 4.75 10.48
CA LYS A 256 -8.77 3.94 9.82
C LYS A 256 -7.68 3.45 10.77
N THR A 257 -7.60 4.01 11.97
CA THR A 257 -6.61 3.62 12.98
C THR A 257 -7.26 2.88 14.14
N LYS A 258 -8.54 3.12 14.38
CA LYS A 258 -9.31 2.46 15.41
C LYS A 258 -9.40 0.96 15.16
N GLU A 259 -8.90 0.17 16.11
CA GLU A 259 -9.08 -1.28 16.19
C GLU A 259 -10.55 -1.73 15.99
N ASP A 260 -10.75 -2.72 15.12
CA ASP A 260 -12.02 -3.42 14.95
C ASP A 260 -11.98 -4.81 15.59
N LYS A 261 -12.63 -4.93 16.76
CA LYS A 261 -12.66 -6.17 17.56
C LYS A 261 -13.50 -7.24 16.89
N ASP A 262 -12.90 -7.99 16.00
CA ASP A 262 -13.54 -8.95 15.14
C ASP A 262 -13.04 -10.40 15.39
N GLY A 263 -12.04 -10.55 16.26
CA GLY A 263 -11.44 -11.82 16.66
C GLY A 263 -10.12 -12.12 15.95
N PHE A 264 -9.60 -11.20 15.15
CA PHE A 264 -8.28 -11.28 14.53
C PHE A 264 -7.43 -10.10 15.03
N GLN A 265 -6.24 -10.40 15.55
CA GLN A 265 -5.26 -9.43 16.07
C GLN A 265 -5.75 -8.28 16.99
N ASP A 266 -6.97 -8.40 17.58
CA ASP A 266 -7.66 -7.53 18.57
C ASP A 266 -6.83 -6.82 19.68
N ASP A 267 -5.59 -7.25 19.92
CA ASP A 267 -4.70 -6.75 20.96
C ASP A 267 -3.66 -5.72 20.45
N ASP A 268 -3.65 -5.41 19.14
CA ASP A 268 -2.55 -4.65 18.53
C ASP A 268 -2.84 -3.16 18.23
N GLY A 269 -4.11 -2.76 18.31
CA GLY A 269 -4.56 -1.37 18.19
C GLY A 269 -4.73 -0.93 16.73
N CYS A 270 -4.67 -1.85 15.77
CA CYS A 270 -4.84 -1.55 14.35
C CYS A 270 -6.04 -2.30 13.79
N PRO A 271 -6.84 -1.66 12.91
CA PRO A 271 -7.92 -2.37 12.24
C PRO A 271 -7.38 -3.37 11.22
N ASP A 272 -8.00 -4.54 11.19
CA ASP A 272 -7.69 -5.64 10.29
C ASP A 272 -8.78 -5.76 9.21
N ALA A 273 -8.66 -4.91 8.19
CA ALA A 273 -9.68 -4.83 7.15
C ALA A 273 -9.69 -6.01 6.14
N ASP A 274 -8.71 -6.92 6.24
CA ASP A 274 -8.48 -8.08 5.35
C ASP A 274 -7.71 -9.15 6.15
N ASN A 275 -8.46 -9.94 6.93
CA ASN A 275 -7.93 -10.84 7.96
C ASN A 275 -7.08 -11.99 7.41
N ASP A 276 -7.38 -12.49 6.21
CA ASP A 276 -6.65 -13.61 5.61
C ASP A 276 -5.71 -13.24 4.46
N ALA A 277 -5.64 -11.93 4.17
CA ALA A 277 -4.71 -11.30 3.25
C ALA A 277 -4.82 -11.85 1.82
N ASP A 278 -6.05 -12.04 1.35
CA ASP A 278 -6.37 -12.50 -0.01
C ASP A 278 -6.64 -11.33 -1.00
N GLY A 279 -6.86 -10.13 -0.44
CA GLY A 279 -7.11 -8.89 -1.16
C GLY A 279 -8.59 -8.51 -1.32
N VAL A 280 -9.51 -9.26 -0.73
CA VAL A 280 -10.91 -8.93 -0.52
C VAL A 280 -11.07 -8.42 0.91
N LEU A 281 -11.82 -7.33 1.10
CA LEU A 281 -12.00 -6.77 2.44
C LEU A 281 -13.03 -7.58 3.22
N ASP A 282 -12.86 -7.72 4.53
CA ASP A 282 -13.72 -8.45 5.46
C ASP A 282 -15.22 -8.09 5.35
N GLU A 283 -15.55 -6.83 5.01
CA GLU A 283 -16.94 -6.40 4.81
C GLU A 283 -17.62 -7.03 3.58
N THR A 284 -16.81 -7.45 2.61
CA THR A 284 -17.23 -8.01 1.32
C THR A 284 -16.87 -9.48 1.16
N ASP A 285 -15.97 -9.98 2.00
CA ASP A 285 -15.48 -11.36 2.01
C ASP A 285 -16.53 -12.30 2.67
N LYS A 286 -16.91 -13.35 1.95
CA LYS A 286 -17.87 -14.36 2.43
C LYS A 286 -17.26 -15.36 3.42
N CYS A 287 -15.95 -15.55 3.41
CA CYS A 287 -15.25 -16.47 4.30
C CYS A 287 -14.03 -15.82 4.95
N ARG A 288 -14.24 -14.57 5.40
CA ARG A 288 -13.35 -13.83 6.31
C ARG A 288 -12.55 -14.73 7.25
N GLY A 289 -11.24 -14.50 7.27
CA GLY A 289 -10.35 -15.08 8.26
C GLY A 289 -10.85 -14.79 9.69
N VAL A 290 -10.87 -15.80 10.55
CA VAL A 290 -11.10 -15.64 11.99
C VAL A 290 -10.04 -16.44 12.73
N ASP A 291 -9.42 -15.89 13.78
CA ASP A 291 -8.34 -16.60 14.46
C ASP A 291 -8.87 -17.79 15.28
N ALA A 292 -8.14 -18.91 15.19
CA ALA A 292 -8.02 -19.85 16.29
C ALA A 292 -6.70 -20.66 16.30
N ASP A 293 -5.97 -20.80 15.19
CA ASP A 293 -4.60 -21.37 15.12
C ASP A 293 -4.08 -21.32 13.66
N ALA A 294 -3.07 -20.49 13.43
CA ALA A 294 -2.58 -19.97 12.13
C ALA A 294 -1.95 -20.95 11.11
N ALA A 295 -2.28 -22.25 11.12
CA ALA A 295 -1.67 -23.22 10.19
C ALA A 295 -2.66 -23.98 9.28
N ASP A 296 -3.96 -24.00 9.59
CA ASP A 296 -4.93 -24.88 8.89
C ASP A 296 -6.15 -24.13 8.32
N GLN A 297 -6.22 -22.80 8.43
CA GLN A 297 -7.38 -22.03 7.96
C GLN A 297 -7.11 -21.07 6.80
N PHE A 298 -5.88 -20.57 6.60
CA PHE A 298 -5.58 -19.71 5.44
C PHE A 298 -5.91 -20.36 4.10
N ALA A 299 -5.69 -21.67 3.93
CA ALA A 299 -6.03 -22.37 2.69
C ALA A 299 -7.55 -22.59 2.49
N LYS A 300 -8.37 -22.29 3.50
CA LYS A 300 -9.84 -22.50 3.48
C LYS A 300 -10.61 -21.19 3.41
N THR A 301 -9.94 -20.06 3.62
CA THR A 301 -10.54 -18.73 3.61
C THR A 301 -9.98 -17.91 2.45
N ARG A 302 -8.68 -18.04 2.17
CA ARG A 302 -8.03 -17.22 1.15
C ARG A 302 -8.52 -17.58 -0.26
N GLU A 303 -9.08 -16.59 -0.94
CA GLU A 303 -9.45 -16.62 -2.36
C GLU A 303 -8.33 -17.18 -3.26
N ASP A 304 -8.69 -18.12 -4.13
CA ASP A 304 -7.82 -18.63 -5.19
C ASP A 304 -8.25 -18.08 -6.55
N LYS A 305 -7.45 -17.12 -7.05
CA LYS A 305 -7.73 -16.40 -8.31
C LYS A 305 -7.54 -17.28 -9.53
N ASP A 306 -8.55 -18.07 -9.81
CA ASP A 306 -8.53 -19.13 -10.81
C ASP A 306 -9.50 -18.86 -11.98
N GLY A 307 -10.24 -17.75 -11.86
CA GLY A 307 -11.16 -17.24 -12.86
C GLY A 307 -12.61 -17.63 -12.60
N PHE A 308 -12.94 -18.18 -11.44
CA PHE A 308 -14.28 -18.46 -10.98
C PHE A 308 -14.51 -17.74 -9.65
N GLN A 309 -15.59 -16.95 -9.55
CA GLN A 309 -15.99 -16.23 -8.33
C GLN A 309 -14.92 -15.43 -7.56
N ASP A 310 -13.78 -15.08 -8.21
CA ASP A 310 -12.59 -14.31 -7.77
C ASP A 310 -12.81 -13.03 -6.90
N LEU A 311 -14.04 -12.58 -6.74
CA LEU A 311 -14.43 -11.37 -6.00
C LEU A 311 -15.21 -11.66 -4.72
N ASP A 312 -15.44 -12.92 -4.39
CA ASP A 312 -16.26 -13.30 -3.23
C ASP A 312 -15.46 -13.62 -1.97
N GLY A 313 -14.13 -13.68 -2.10
CA GLY A 313 -13.19 -13.83 -1.00
C GLY A 313 -13.05 -15.28 -0.56
N CYS A 314 -13.47 -16.25 -1.37
CA CYS A 314 -13.47 -17.64 -0.99
C CYS A 314 -12.77 -18.54 -1.99
N PRO A 315 -12.03 -19.55 -1.51
CA PRO A 315 -11.46 -20.53 -2.39
C PRO A 315 -12.55 -21.45 -2.94
N ASP A 316 -12.54 -21.65 -4.25
CA ASP A 316 -13.43 -22.55 -4.96
C ASP A 316 -12.66 -23.80 -5.39
N ALA A 317 -12.98 -24.94 -4.76
CA ALA A 317 -12.24 -26.20 -4.98
C ALA A 317 -12.87 -27.12 -6.04
N ASP A 318 -14.09 -26.79 -6.49
CA ASP A 318 -14.91 -27.50 -7.47
C ASP A 318 -15.82 -26.47 -8.15
N ASN A 319 -15.26 -25.75 -9.12
CA ASN A 319 -15.86 -24.56 -9.73
C ASN A 319 -17.20 -24.83 -10.40
N ASP A 320 -17.42 -26.04 -10.93
CA ASP A 320 -18.67 -26.38 -11.62
C ASP A 320 -19.62 -27.28 -10.83
N ALA A 321 -19.19 -27.71 -9.65
CA ALA A 321 -19.94 -28.49 -8.67
C ALA A 321 -20.38 -29.87 -9.19
N ASP A 322 -19.52 -30.55 -9.95
CA ASP A 322 -19.76 -31.90 -10.47
C ASP A 322 -19.27 -33.04 -9.53
N GLY A 323 -18.48 -32.66 -8.51
CA GLY A 323 -17.90 -33.52 -7.50
C GLY A 323 -16.47 -34.02 -7.80
N VAL A 324 -15.84 -33.52 -8.85
CA VAL A 324 -14.40 -33.65 -9.16
C VAL A 324 -13.73 -32.32 -8.79
N LEU A 325 -12.60 -32.38 -8.09
CA LEU A 325 -11.91 -31.15 -7.69
C LEU A 325 -11.18 -30.53 -8.87
N ASP A 326 -11.07 -29.21 -8.92
CA ASP A 326 -10.46 -28.46 -10.04
C ASP A 326 -9.01 -28.86 -10.32
N GLU A 327 -8.28 -29.38 -9.31
CA GLU A 327 -6.92 -29.89 -9.46
C GLU A 327 -6.82 -31.18 -10.30
N THR A 328 -7.94 -31.91 -10.40
CA THR A 328 -8.07 -33.19 -11.10
C THR A 328 -9.07 -33.16 -12.25
N ASP A 329 -9.89 -32.11 -12.33
CA ASP A 329 -10.87 -31.87 -13.37
C ASP A 329 -10.19 -31.34 -14.65
N LYS A 330 -10.44 -32.01 -15.79
CA LYS A 330 -9.87 -31.61 -17.09
C LYS A 330 -10.60 -30.45 -17.74
N CYS A 331 -11.81 -30.11 -17.31
CA CYS A 331 -12.64 -29.05 -17.86
C CYS A 331 -13.38 -28.25 -16.80
N ARG A 332 -12.71 -27.98 -15.67
CA ARG A 332 -13.10 -27.04 -14.63
C ARG A 332 -13.83 -25.79 -15.13
N GLY A 333 -14.83 -25.36 -14.37
CA GLY A 333 -15.60 -24.13 -14.64
C GLY A 333 -14.77 -22.84 -14.57
N VAL A 334 -15.16 -21.83 -15.34
CA VAL A 334 -14.64 -20.45 -15.27
C VAL A 334 -15.75 -19.41 -15.50
N ASP A 335 -15.62 -18.21 -14.92
CA ASP A 335 -16.58 -17.09 -15.02
C ASP A 335 -16.73 -16.52 -16.43
N THR A 336 -15.77 -16.77 -17.33
CA THR A 336 -15.78 -16.19 -18.69
C THR A 336 -16.84 -16.81 -19.59
N ASP A 337 -17.50 -17.86 -19.14
CA ASP A 337 -18.51 -18.56 -19.93
C ASP A 337 -19.85 -17.85 -19.82
N ALA A 338 -20.26 -17.30 -20.97
CA ALA A 338 -21.42 -16.43 -21.09
C ALA A 338 -22.70 -17.10 -20.54
N ALA A 339 -23.07 -16.73 -19.31
CA ALA A 339 -24.31 -17.11 -18.63
C ALA A 339 -24.59 -18.63 -18.61
N ASP A 340 -24.14 -19.28 -17.54
CA ASP A 340 -24.76 -20.50 -17.00
C ASP A 340 -24.57 -21.76 -17.86
N GLN A 341 -23.33 -22.03 -18.29
CA GLN A 341 -22.91 -23.32 -18.85
C GLN A 341 -22.22 -24.24 -17.83
N PHE A 342 -22.53 -24.13 -16.54
CA PHE A 342 -22.16 -25.17 -15.58
C PHE A 342 -22.52 -26.58 -16.09
N ALA A 343 -23.60 -26.72 -16.86
CA ALA A 343 -24.00 -27.99 -17.44
C ALA A 343 -23.11 -28.49 -18.61
N ALA A 344 -22.24 -27.66 -19.18
CA ALA A 344 -21.37 -28.02 -20.29
C ALA A 344 -19.95 -28.44 -19.85
N THR A 345 -19.62 -28.19 -18.58
CA THR A 345 -18.38 -28.62 -17.93
C THR A 345 -18.62 -29.74 -16.93
N ARG A 346 -19.81 -29.79 -16.31
CA ARG A 346 -20.16 -30.86 -15.37
C ARG A 346 -20.11 -32.23 -16.01
N GLU A 347 -19.36 -33.12 -15.38
CA GLU A 347 -19.37 -34.57 -15.60
C GLU A 347 -20.79 -35.16 -15.65
N ASP A 348 -21.09 -35.91 -16.71
CA ASP A 348 -22.32 -36.70 -16.83
C ASP A 348 -22.05 -38.18 -16.55
N LYS A 349 -22.37 -38.59 -15.31
CA LYS A 349 -22.13 -39.96 -14.84
C LYS A 349 -22.99 -41.00 -15.56
N ASP A 350 -22.49 -41.51 -16.67
CA ASP A 350 -23.21 -42.35 -17.61
C ASP A 350 -22.54 -43.73 -17.81
N GLY A 351 -21.35 -43.92 -17.22
CA GLY A 351 -20.56 -45.16 -17.25
C GLY A 351 -19.40 -45.14 -18.25
N PHE A 352 -19.05 -43.97 -18.78
CA PHE A 352 -17.89 -43.72 -19.61
C PHE A 352 -17.11 -42.55 -19.01
N GLN A 353 -15.81 -42.74 -18.78
CA GLN A 353 -14.89 -41.72 -18.23
C GLN A 353 -15.35 -40.84 -17.04
N ASP A 354 -16.37 -41.26 -16.26
CA ASP A 354 -17.00 -40.68 -15.04
C ASP A 354 -16.10 -40.02 -13.95
N THR A 355 -14.78 -40.02 -14.10
CA THR A 355 -13.77 -39.57 -13.13
C THR A 355 -12.90 -38.44 -13.63
N ASP A 356 -13.09 -37.97 -14.87
CA ASP A 356 -12.22 -36.96 -15.45
C ASP A 356 -12.77 -35.52 -15.40
N GLY A 357 -14.00 -35.38 -14.88
CA GLY A 357 -14.64 -34.10 -14.61
C GLY A 357 -15.31 -33.53 -15.85
N CYS A 358 -15.42 -34.29 -16.94
CA CYS A 358 -15.88 -33.79 -18.21
C CYS A 358 -17.09 -34.53 -18.76
N PRO A 359 -18.06 -33.81 -19.35
CA PRO A 359 -19.17 -34.46 -19.99
C PRO A 359 -18.71 -35.12 -21.28
N ASP A 360 -19.14 -36.36 -21.47
CA ASP A 360 -18.94 -37.11 -22.68
C ASP A 360 -20.24 -37.12 -23.48
N ALA A 361 -20.28 -36.31 -24.54
CA ALA A 361 -21.51 -36.15 -25.34
C ALA A 361 -21.69 -37.20 -26.45
N ASP A 362 -20.67 -38.01 -26.73
CA ASP A 362 -20.60 -39.02 -27.80
C ASP A 362 -19.53 -40.07 -27.40
N ASN A 363 -19.91 -40.95 -26.47
CA ASN A 363 -19.04 -41.91 -25.78
C ASN A 363 -18.23 -42.80 -26.73
N ASP A 364 -18.86 -43.35 -27.77
CA ASP A 364 -18.19 -44.24 -28.72
C ASP A 364 -17.64 -43.54 -29.98
N THR A 365 -17.83 -42.22 -30.05
CA THR A 365 -17.27 -41.30 -31.04
C THR A 365 -17.74 -41.55 -32.47
N ASP A 366 -18.94 -42.08 -32.66
CA ASP A 366 -19.48 -42.34 -33.99
C ASP A 366 -20.15 -41.12 -34.65
N GLY A 367 -20.29 -40.01 -33.91
CA GLY A 367 -20.86 -38.76 -34.36
C GLY A 367 -22.35 -38.58 -34.11
N ILE A 368 -22.98 -39.50 -33.37
CA ILE A 368 -24.35 -39.40 -32.87
C ILE A 368 -24.27 -39.13 -31.36
N PRO A 369 -24.88 -38.03 -30.87
CA PRO A 369 -24.81 -37.72 -29.44
C PRO A 369 -25.57 -38.73 -28.57
N ASP A 370 -25.07 -38.98 -27.37
CA ASP A 370 -25.53 -40.05 -26.46
C ASP A 370 -27.00 -39.92 -26.02
N ASP A 371 -27.57 -38.71 -26.05
CA ASP A 371 -28.99 -38.46 -25.76
C ASP A 371 -29.91 -38.99 -26.88
N THR A 372 -29.36 -39.17 -28.07
CA THR A 372 -30.04 -39.70 -29.27
C THR A 372 -29.50 -41.06 -29.72
N ASP A 373 -28.36 -41.48 -29.18
CA ASP A 373 -27.72 -42.75 -29.48
C ASP A 373 -28.33 -43.90 -28.67
N LYS A 374 -28.81 -44.94 -29.36
CA LYS A 374 -29.37 -46.13 -28.71
C LYS A 374 -28.29 -47.10 -28.19
N CYS A 375 -27.08 -46.98 -28.70
CA CYS A 375 -25.95 -47.85 -28.46
C CYS A 375 -24.72 -47.13 -27.87
N ARG A 376 -24.75 -45.81 -27.61
CA ARG A 376 -23.78 -44.87 -27.00
C ARG A 376 -22.36 -45.32 -26.59
N GLY A 377 -22.19 -46.49 -25.98
CA GLY A 377 -20.92 -46.99 -25.49
C GLY A 377 -20.68 -46.70 -24.01
N THR A 378 -19.81 -47.50 -23.41
CA THR A 378 -19.40 -47.41 -22.00
C THR A 378 -17.92 -47.78 -21.87
N ASP A 379 -17.32 -47.56 -20.69
CA ASP A 379 -15.96 -48.02 -20.39
C ASP A 379 -15.78 -49.53 -20.59
N ALA A 380 -16.84 -50.33 -20.47
CA ALA A 380 -16.78 -51.77 -20.70
C ALA A 380 -16.53 -52.13 -22.17
N ASP A 381 -16.90 -51.25 -23.10
CA ASP A 381 -16.82 -51.46 -24.56
C ASP A 381 -15.44 -51.05 -25.14
N LEU A 382 -14.60 -50.36 -24.35
CA LEU A 382 -13.20 -50.10 -24.67
C LEU A 382 -12.43 -51.37 -25.08
N ALA A 383 -12.79 -52.52 -24.50
CA ALA A 383 -12.14 -53.80 -24.74
C ALA A 383 -12.23 -54.27 -26.21
N ASP A 384 -13.23 -53.83 -26.98
CA ASP A 384 -13.35 -54.14 -28.40
C ASP A 384 -13.27 -52.91 -29.32
N ASN A 385 -12.73 -51.81 -28.80
CA ASN A 385 -12.67 -50.51 -29.47
C ASN A 385 -14.05 -50.05 -29.95
N PHE A 386 -15.07 -50.28 -29.12
CA PHE A 386 -16.45 -49.86 -29.38
C PHE A 386 -17.06 -50.46 -30.65
N ALA A 387 -16.54 -51.60 -31.10
CA ALA A 387 -16.98 -52.19 -32.38
C ALA A 387 -18.43 -52.69 -32.35
N LYS A 388 -19.02 -52.84 -31.15
CA LYS A 388 -20.42 -53.25 -30.96
C LYS A 388 -21.38 -52.11 -30.65
N THR A 389 -20.88 -50.89 -30.56
CA THR A 389 -21.69 -49.72 -30.22
C THR A 389 -21.70 -48.73 -31.38
N ARG A 390 -20.56 -48.53 -32.06
CA ARG A 390 -20.46 -47.54 -33.14
C ARG A 390 -21.35 -47.84 -34.35
N GLU A 391 -22.04 -46.81 -34.81
CA GLU A 391 -22.85 -46.75 -36.02
C GLU A 391 -22.10 -47.25 -37.27
N THR A 392 -22.79 -48.06 -38.06
CA THR A 392 -22.28 -48.58 -39.34
C THR A 392 -22.93 -47.86 -40.52
N ILE A 393 -22.35 -46.73 -40.93
CA ILE A 393 -22.82 -45.89 -42.04
C ILE A 393 -22.88 -46.67 -43.37
N ASN A 394 -24.05 -47.24 -43.68
CA ASN A 394 -24.28 -48.13 -44.82
C ASN A 394 -25.57 -47.82 -45.60
N GLY A 395 -26.34 -46.79 -45.20
CA GLY A 395 -27.57 -46.38 -45.84
C GLY A 395 -28.82 -47.06 -45.30
N PHE A 396 -28.71 -47.77 -44.19
CA PHE A 396 -29.78 -48.35 -43.39
C PHE A 396 -29.62 -47.75 -41.98
N GLU A 397 -30.72 -47.33 -41.35
CA GLU A 397 -30.82 -46.80 -39.97
C GLU A 397 -29.68 -45.89 -39.44
N ASP A 398 -28.89 -45.23 -40.31
CA ASP A 398 -27.66 -44.46 -39.98
C ASP A 398 -27.83 -43.23 -39.04
N ASP A 399 -29.00 -43.02 -38.44
CA ASP A 399 -29.30 -41.94 -37.49
C ASP A 399 -29.56 -42.47 -36.07
N ASP A 400 -29.42 -43.79 -35.81
CA ASP A 400 -29.82 -44.40 -34.54
C ASP A 400 -28.68 -44.82 -33.60
N GLY A 401 -27.43 -44.67 -34.07
CA GLY A 401 -26.22 -44.86 -33.26
C GLY A 401 -25.79 -46.31 -33.13
N CYS A 402 -26.43 -47.25 -33.81
CA CYS A 402 -26.19 -48.67 -33.59
C CYS A 402 -25.52 -49.35 -34.78
N PRO A 403 -24.69 -50.38 -34.55
CA PRO A 403 -24.04 -51.10 -35.65
C PRO A 403 -25.05 -51.95 -36.43
N ASP A 404 -25.13 -51.66 -37.71
CA ASP A 404 -26.02 -52.34 -38.63
C ASP A 404 -25.42 -53.53 -39.39
N SER A 405 -26.30 -54.45 -39.80
CA SER A 405 -25.91 -55.55 -40.68
C SER A 405 -25.72 -55.09 -42.12
N GLY A 406 -24.46 -54.95 -42.55
CA GLY A 406 -24.18 -54.49 -43.92
C GLY A 406 -22.70 -54.23 -44.16
N LYS A 407 -22.36 -53.74 -45.36
CA LYS A 407 -21.04 -53.18 -45.63
C LYS A 407 -21.21 -51.76 -46.12
N SER A 408 -20.49 -50.84 -45.49
CA SER A 408 -20.38 -49.47 -46.00
C SER A 408 -19.77 -49.47 -47.41
N LYS A 409 -20.25 -48.55 -48.25
CA LYS A 409 -19.68 -48.26 -49.57
C LYS A 409 -18.52 -47.28 -49.45
N VAL A 410 -18.23 -46.82 -48.24
CA VAL A 410 -17.15 -45.90 -47.90
C VAL A 410 -16.18 -46.61 -46.97
N GLN A 411 -14.88 -46.40 -47.18
CA GLN A 411 -13.83 -46.89 -46.31
C GLN A 411 -12.91 -45.73 -45.94
N MET A 412 -12.71 -45.54 -44.64
CA MET A 412 -11.75 -44.57 -44.13
C MET A 412 -10.32 -45.12 -44.25
N GLU A 413 -9.47 -44.43 -45.00
CA GLU A 413 -8.03 -44.69 -45.07
C GLU A 413 -7.25 -43.51 -44.45
N GLN A 414 -5.93 -43.65 -44.27
CA GLN A 414 -5.11 -42.59 -43.66
C GLN A 414 -5.13 -41.28 -44.47
N ALA A 415 -5.11 -41.36 -45.80
CA ALA A 415 -4.96 -40.20 -46.69
C ALA A 415 -6.21 -39.88 -47.52
N GLN A 416 -7.25 -40.72 -47.49
CA GLN A 416 -8.43 -40.54 -48.33
C GLN A 416 -9.68 -41.21 -47.75
N ILE A 417 -10.83 -40.74 -48.21
CA ILE A 417 -12.12 -41.39 -48.02
C ILE A 417 -12.40 -42.21 -49.28
N LYS A 418 -12.19 -43.52 -49.20
CA LYS A 418 -12.28 -44.40 -50.35
C LYS A 418 -13.71 -44.84 -50.59
N ILE A 419 -14.24 -44.47 -51.76
CA ILE A 419 -15.53 -44.99 -52.24
C ILE A 419 -15.33 -46.33 -52.95
N LEU A 420 -16.19 -47.31 -52.65
CA LEU A 420 -16.17 -48.65 -53.26
C LEU A 420 -17.03 -48.72 -54.52
N GLU A 421 -17.86 -47.70 -54.74
CA GLU A 421 -18.72 -47.53 -55.92
C GLU A 421 -18.38 -46.24 -56.66
N LYS A 422 -18.86 -46.13 -57.90
CA LYS A 422 -18.65 -44.97 -58.77
C LYS A 422 -19.76 -43.93 -58.58
N VAL A 423 -19.39 -42.64 -58.60
CA VAL A 423 -20.35 -41.54 -58.76
C VAL A 423 -20.73 -41.40 -60.23
N PHE A 424 -22.02 -41.55 -60.53
CA PHE A 424 -22.58 -41.45 -61.86
C PHE A 424 -23.14 -40.05 -62.12
N PHE A 425 -22.93 -39.58 -63.35
CA PHE A 425 -23.43 -38.30 -63.83
C PHE A 425 -24.18 -38.50 -65.14
N GLU A 426 -25.14 -37.63 -65.44
CA GLU A 426 -25.76 -37.56 -66.75
C GLU A 426 -24.73 -37.32 -67.85
N ASN A 427 -25.04 -37.80 -69.06
CA ASN A 427 -24.09 -37.82 -70.16
C ASN A 427 -23.61 -36.39 -70.50
N ASN A 428 -22.29 -36.18 -70.51
CA ASN A 428 -21.65 -34.88 -70.73
C ASN A 428 -22.07 -33.75 -69.77
N GLU A 429 -22.67 -34.09 -68.63
CA GLU A 429 -23.16 -33.12 -67.66
C GLU A 429 -22.54 -33.36 -66.27
N ALA A 430 -22.79 -32.40 -65.38
CA ALA A 430 -22.43 -32.45 -63.95
C ALA A 430 -23.65 -32.70 -63.05
N VAL A 431 -24.76 -33.18 -63.63
CA VAL A 431 -25.95 -33.61 -62.88
C VAL A 431 -25.69 -35.00 -62.33
N ILE A 432 -25.71 -35.14 -61.00
CA ILE A 432 -25.49 -36.41 -60.30
C ILE A 432 -26.73 -37.29 -60.48
N MET A 433 -26.53 -38.55 -60.87
CA MET A 433 -27.62 -39.50 -61.05
C MET A 433 -28.13 -40.03 -59.70
N PRO A 434 -29.46 -40.31 -59.56
CA PRO A 434 -30.03 -40.79 -58.30
C PRO A 434 -29.39 -42.05 -57.72
N VAL A 435 -28.86 -42.94 -58.58
CA VAL A 435 -28.15 -44.15 -58.17
C VAL A 435 -26.94 -43.87 -57.26
N SER A 436 -26.36 -42.67 -57.33
CA SER A 436 -25.21 -42.27 -56.53
C SER A 436 -25.57 -41.58 -55.23
N PHE A 437 -26.84 -41.26 -54.97
CA PHE A 437 -27.23 -40.52 -53.77
C PHE A 437 -26.96 -41.29 -52.49
N ASN A 438 -27.22 -42.61 -52.46
CA ASN A 438 -26.94 -43.44 -51.29
C ASN A 438 -25.43 -43.46 -50.96
N LEU A 439 -24.56 -43.63 -51.96
CA LEU A 439 -23.10 -43.53 -51.77
C LEU A 439 -22.68 -42.15 -51.23
N LEU A 440 -23.19 -41.07 -51.82
CA LEU A 440 -22.82 -39.72 -51.41
C LEU A 440 -23.38 -39.32 -50.05
N ASN A 441 -24.52 -39.90 -49.63
CA ASN A 441 -25.05 -39.74 -48.28
C ASN A 441 -24.11 -40.39 -47.27
N GLN A 442 -23.63 -41.61 -47.53
CA GLN A 442 -22.65 -42.26 -46.67
C GLN A 442 -21.37 -41.42 -46.56
N VAL A 443 -20.86 -40.87 -47.67
CA VAL A 443 -19.71 -39.96 -47.62
C VAL A 443 -19.99 -38.74 -46.74
N ALA A 444 -21.19 -38.15 -46.84
CA ALA A 444 -21.57 -37.00 -46.01
C ALA A 444 -21.64 -37.35 -44.52
N LEU A 445 -22.27 -38.48 -44.18
CA LEU A 445 -22.36 -38.97 -42.81
C LEU A 445 -20.98 -39.32 -42.25
N THR A 446 -20.13 -40.00 -43.02
CA THR A 446 -18.75 -40.30 -42.60
C THR A 446 -17.96 -39.03 -42.31
N LEU A 447 -18.15 -37.97 -43.08
CA LEU A 447 -17.52 -36.67 -42.81
C LEU A 447 -18.06 -36.03 -41.53
N LYS A 448 -19.36 -36.12 -41.25
CA LYS A 448 -19.98 -35.61 -40.02
C LYS A 448 -19.45 -36.35 -38.78
N ALA A 449 -19.45 -37.68 -38.84
CA ALA A 449 -18.92 -38.61 -37.83
C ALA A 449 -17.41 -38.47 -37.58
N ASN A 450 -16.70 -37.72 -38.42
CA ASN A 450 -15.26 -37.54 -38.29
C ASN A 450 -14.91 -36.04 -38.27
N PRO A 451 -15.26 -35.28 -37.22
CA PRO A 451 -15.01 -33.84 -37.12
C PRO A 451 -13.51 -33.48 -37.17
N GLN A 452 -12.63 -34.41 -36.79
CA GLN A 452 -11.17 -34.28 -36.88
C GLN A 452 -10.66 -34.14 -38.33
N LEU A 453 -11.45 -34.49 -39.35
CA LEU A 453 -11.11 -34.22 -40.75
C LEU A 453 -11.41 -32.76 -41.08
N LEU A 454 -10.41 -31.91 -40.92
CA LEU A 454 -10.54 -30.46 -41.05
C LEU A 454 -10.73 -30.01 -42.50
N LEU A 455 -10.07 -30.68 -43.46
CA LEU A 455 -10.17 -30.34 -44.88
C LEU A 455 -10.06 -31.56 -45.79
N VAL A 456 -11.05 -31.75 -46.65
CA VAL A 456 -11.12 -32.81 -47.67
C VAL A 456 -11.25 -32.21 -49.06
N GLU A 457 -10.40 -32.67 -49.97
CA GLU A 457 -10.41 -32.33 -51.38
C GLU A 457 -11.28 -33.29 -52.18
N VAL A 458 -12.37 -32.78 -52.76
CA VAL A 458 -13.21 -33.47 -53.74
C VAL A 458 -12.58 -33.30 -55.12
N GLN A 459 -12.00 -34.38 -55.65
CA GLN A 459 -11.30 -34.38 -56.94
C GLN A 459 -12.19 -34.84 -58.08
N GLY A 460 -12.24 -34.08 -59.16
CA GLY A 460 -12.87 -34.49 -60.42
C GLY A 460 -11.83 -34.92 -61.46
N HIS A 461 -12.06 -36.08 -62.08
CA HIS A 461 -11.21 -36.64 -63.13
C HIS A 461 -12.02 -36.99 -64.39
N ALA A 462 -11.41 -36.85 -65.56
CA ALA A 462 -11.98 -37.11 -66.87
C ALA A 462 -11.13 -38.13 -67.67
N GLY A 463 -11.72 -38.69 -68.72
CA GLY A 463 -11.01 -39.56 -69.67
C GLY A 463 -10.20 -38.74 -70.67
N THR A 464 -9.39 -39.43 -71.47
CA THR A 464 -8.56 -38.79 -72.52
C THR A 464 -9.31 -38.49 -73.81
N ASP A 465 -10.57 -38.91 -73.92
CA ASP A 465 -11.42 -38.66 -75.07
C ASP A 465 -12.06 -37.27 -75.01
N GLY A 466 -11.97 -36.52 -76.11
CA GLY A 466 -12.50 -35.16 -76.23
C GLY A 466 -11.43 -34.07 -76.15
N GLU A 467 -11.86 -32.81 -76.09
CA GLU A 467 -10.98 -31.65 -75.96
C GLU A 467 -10.54 -31.45 -74.51
N GLU A 468 -9.28 -31.07 -74.30
CA GLU A 468 -8.68 -30.91 -72.97
C GLU A 468 -9.39 -29.85 -72.13
N ASP A 469 -9.56 -28.64 -72.67
CA ASP A 469 -10.25 -27.54 -71.97
C ASP A 469 -11.71 -27.91 -71.62
N TYR A 470 -12.37 -28.70 -72.47
CA TYR A 470 -13.71 -29.21 -72.18
C TYR A 470 -13.69 -30.20 -71.00
N ASN A 471 -12.75 -31.15 -70.99
CA ASN A 471 -12.62 -32.16 -69.93
C ASN A 471 -12.20 -31.55 -68.59
N ASP A 472 -11.36 -30.51 -68.60
CA ASP A 472 -11.02 -29.73 -67.41
C ASP A 472 -12.24 -29.01 -66.83
N LYS A 473 -13.00 -28.29 -67.67
CA LYS A 473 -14.23 -27.61 -67.23
C LYS A 473 -15.28 -28.59 -66.73
N LEU A 474 -15.44 -29.75 -67.38
CA LEU A 474 -16.43 -30.75 -66.98
C LEU A 474 -16.04 -31.40 -65.65
N SER A 475 -14.77 -31.77 -65.47
CA SER A 475 -14.28 -32.32 -64.20
C SER A 475 -14.39 -31.31 -63.05
N ALA A 476 -14.13 -30.02 -63.30
CA ALA A 476 -14.37 -28.93 -62.36
C ALA A 476 -15.84 -28.83 -61.94
N LYS A 477 -16.77 -28.86 -62.91
CA LYS A 477 -18.21 -28.81 -62.63
C LYS A 477 -18.67 -30.02 -61.81
N ARG A 478 -18.17 -31.22 -62.12
CA ARG A 478 -18.52 -32.46 -61.40
C ARG A 478 -18.00 -32.47 -59.97
N ALA A 479 -16.75 -32.06 -59.75
CA ALA A 479 -16.18 -31.92 -58.40
C ALA A 479 -17.01 -30.94 -57.56
N ASN A 480 -17.37 -29.78 -58.14
CA ASN A 480 -18.21 -28.80 -57.48
C ASN A 480 -19.65 -29.30 -57.22
N ALA A 481 -20.24 -30.07 -58.14
CA ALA A 481 -21.56 -30.66 -57.95
C ALA A 481 -21.57 -31.65 -56.77
N VAL A 482 -20.54 -32.50 -56.66
CA VAL A 482 -20.39 -33.41 -55.52
C VAL A 482 -20.16 -32.63 -54.22
N ARG A 483 -19.26 -31.65 -54.22
CA ARG A 483 -19.06 -30.77 -53.06
C ARG A 483 -20.37 -30.12 -52.61
N GLN A 484 -21.15 -29.58 -53.54
CA GLN A 484 -22.42 -28.94 -53.24
C GLN A 484 -23.45 -29.94 -52.70
N TYR A 485 -23.47 -31.16 -53.24
CA TYR A 485 -24.32 -32.23 -52.71
C TYR A 485 -24.00 -32.53 -51.24
N LEU A 486 -22.72 -32.68 -50.90
CA LEU A 486 -22.28 -32.94 -49.52
C LEU A 486 -22.63 -31.78 -48.58
N ILE A 487 -22.47 -30.53 -49.04
CA ILE A 487 -22.86 -29.33 -48.28
C ILE A 487 -24.37 -29.34 -48.00
N ASN A 488 -25.19 -29.67 -49.00
CA ASN A 488 -26.64 -29.76 -48.84
C ASN A 488 -27.07 -30.91 -47.90
N ARG A 489 -26.17 -31.85 -47.60
CA ARG A 489 -26.35 -32.92 -46.61
C ARG A 489 -25.76 -32.58 -45.23
N GLY A 490 -25.36 -31.34 -45.01
CA GLY A 490 -24.94 -30.84 -43.70
C GLY A 490 -23.43 -30.82 -43.47
N VAL A 491 -22.60 -31.19 -44.46
CA VAL A 491 -21.14 -31.04 -44.32
C VAL A 491 -20.77 -29.56 -44.41
N ALA A 492 -20.07 -29.04 -43.40
CA ALA A 492 -19.65 -27.63 -43.37
C ALA A 492 -18.85 -27.25 -44.63
N PRO A 493 -19.20 -26.15 -45.34
CA PRO A 493 -18.54 -25.76 -46.59
C PRO A 493 -17.02 -25.54 -46.47
N ALA A 494 -16.55 -25.15 -45.29
CA ALA A 494 -15.14 -24.93 -44.97
C ALA A 494 -14.32 -26.22 -44.96
N ARG A 495 -14.96 -27.38 -44.71
CA ARG A 495 -14.30 -28.69 -44.66
C ARG A 495 -14.07 -29.30 -46.05
N LEU A 496 -14.59 -28.66 -47.10
CA LEU A 496 -14.59 -29.21 -48.46
C LEU A 496 -14.00 -28.23 -49.47
N VAL A 497 -13.00 -28.68 -50.22
CA VAL A 497 -12.46 -27.97 -51.39
C VAL A 497 -12.66 -28.82 -52.64
N ALA A 498 -13.16 -28.22 -53.73
CA ALA A 498 -13.27 -28.91 -55.00
C ALA A 498 -12.02 -28.62 -55.85
N LYS A 499 -11.38 -29.68 -56.36
CA LYS A 499 -10.28 -29.59 -57.33
C LYS A 499 -10.58 -30.47 -58.53
N TRP A 500 -9.98 -30.13 -59.65
CA TRP A 500 -10.14 -30.89 -60.88
C TRP A 500 -8.79 -31.10 -61.54
N TYR A 501 -8.70 -32.22 -62.23
CA TYR A 501 -7.45 -32.65 -62.86
C TYR A 501 -7.66 -33.05 -64.32
N GLY A 502 -8.88 -32.97 -64.87
CA GLY A 502 -9.16 -33.45 -66.22
C GLY A 502 -8.62 -34.86 -66.39
N PHE A 503 -7.82 -35.08 -67.44
CA PHE A 503 -7.11 -36.36 -67.67
C PHE A 503 -5.66 -36.37 -67.18
N SER A 504 -5.19 -35.34 -66.48
CA SER A 504 -3.77 -35.21 -66.05
C SER A 504 -3.33 -36.23 -64.99
N ARG A 505 -4.28 -36.86 -64.28
CA ARG A 505 -4.04 -37.90 -63.26
C ARG A 505 -4.82 -39.20 -63.56
N PRO A 506 -4.43 -39.95 -64.61
CA PRO A 506 -5.11 -41.20 -64.97
C PRO A 506 -4.74 -42.32 -63.98
N VAL A 507 -5.74 -43.10 -63.55
CA VAL A 507 -5.51 -44.35 -62.79
C VAL A 507 -5.14 -45.51 -63.71
N LYS A 508 -5.50 -45.42 -64.99
CA LYS A 508 -5.20 -46.44 -65.98
C LYS A 508 -4.82 -45.82 -67.32
N THR A 509 -3.68 -46.23 -67.86
CA THR A 509 -3.31 -45.92 -69.23
C THR A 509 -4.12 -46.79 -70.20
N CYS A 510 -4.93 -46.17 -71.04
CA CYS A 510 -5.77 -46.84 -72.02
C CYS A 510 -5.16 -46.77 -73.41
N SER A 511 -4.80 -47.92 -73.99
CA SER A 511 -4.13 -47.95 -75.31
C SER A 511 -5.07 -47.49 -76.43
N SER A 512 -4.54 -46.63 -77.31
CA SER A 512 -5.22 -46.22 -78.54
C SER A 512 -5.45 -47.39 -79.52
N SER A 513 -4.71 -48.50 -79.40
CA SER A 513 -4.91 -49.70 -80.22
C SER A 513 -6.13 -50.55 -79.81
N LEU A 514 -6.75 -50.29 -78.65
CA LEU A 514 -7.94 -51.01 -78.21
C LEU A 514 -9.14 -50.72 -79.11
N ALA A 515 -10.02 -51.70 -79.30
CA ALA A 515 -11.31 -51.50 -79.95
C ALA A 515 -12.12 -50.42 -79.21
N ARG A 516 -12.91 -49.61 -79.94
CA ARG A 516 -13.63 -48.44 -79.39
C ARG A 516 -14.39 -48.73 -78.08
N ARG A 517 -15.10 -49.85 -78.03
CA ARG A 517 -15.87 -50.26 -76.83
C ARG A 517 -14.95 -50.61 -75.65
N ALA A 518 -13.85 -51.32 -75.90
CA ALA A 518 -12.87 -51.67 -74.87
C ALA A 518 -12.11 -50.44 -74.36
N ARG A 519 -11.76 -49.50 -75.25
CA ARG A 519 -11.15 -48.23 -74.86
C ARG A 519 -12.10 -47.39 -74.00
N HIS A 520 -13.38 -47.31 -74.38
CA HIS A 520 -14.40 -46.62 -73.59
C HIS A 520 -14.51 -47.21 -72.17
N VAL A 521 -14.59 -48.53 -72.03
CA VAL A 521 -14.65 -49.19 -70.71
C VAL A 521 -13.38 -48.93 -69.90
N CYS A 522 -12.21 -48.86 -70.53
CA CYS A 522 -10.98 -48.49 -69.86
C CYS A 522 -11.00 -47.02 -69.37
N GLU A 523 -11.40 -46.08 -70.24
CA GLU A 523 -11.48 -44.65 -69.89
C GLU A 523 -12.56 -44.36 -68.83
N GLU A 524 -13.59 -45.20 -68.72
CA GLU A 524 -14.55 -45.13 -67.62
C GLU A 524 -13.91 -45.27 -66.23
N LEU A 525 -12.75 -45.93 -66.12
CA LEU A 525 -12.00 -46.00 -64.87
C LEU A 525 -11.35 -44.65 -64.53
N ASN A 526 -10.94 -43.88 -65.55
CA ASN A 526 -10.34 -42.55 -65.36
C ASN A 526 -11.40 -41.49 -65.04
N ARG A 527 -12.61 -41.62 -65.60
CA ARG A 527 -13.77 -40.75 -65.29
C ARG A 527 -14.31 -41.04 -63.89
N ARG A 528 -13.81 -40.37 -62.86
CA ARG A 528 -14.12 -40.68 -61.46
C ARG A 528 -14.10 -39.43 -60.57
N VAL A 529 -14.57 -39.62 -59.35
CA VAL A 529 -14.48 -38.66 -58.24
C VAL A 529 -13.67 -39.32 -57.12
N GLU A 530 -12.77 -38.59 -56.48
CA GLU A 530 -11.98 -39.05 -55.34
C GLU A 530 -12.09 -38.03 -54.18
N PHE A 531 -11.85 -38.49 -52.95
CA PHE A 531 -11.92 -37.67 -51.74
C PHE A 531 -10.61 -37.78 -50.98
N ILE A 532 -9.75 -36.75 -51.05
CA ILE A 532 -8.41 -36.77 -50.45
C ILE A 532 -8.42 -35.95 -49.17
N ILE A 533 -7.88 -36.50 -48.08
CA ILE A 533 -7.77 -35.80 -46.80
C ILE A 533 -6.54 -34.90 -46.87
N LEU A 534 -6.74 -33.59 -46.82
CA LEU A 534 -5.67 -32.59 -46.86
C LEU A 534 -5.19 -32.18 -45.46
N GLN A 535 -6.12 -32.11 -44.50
CA GLN A 535 -5.83 -31.71 -43.14
C GLN A 535 -6.66 -32.51 -42.14
N ARG A 536 -6.00 -33.00 -41.09
CA ARG A 536 -6.60 -33.72 -39.96
C ARG A 536 -6.06 -33.12 -38.67
N ARG A 537 -6.91 -32.99 -37.65
CA ARG A 537 -6.49 -32.75 -36.26
C ARG A 537 -5.97 -34.08 -35.71
N GLU A 538 -4.69 -34.16 -35.34
CA GLU A 538 -4.19 -35.35 -34.64
C GLU A 538 -4.97 -35.51 -33.32
N PRO A 539 -5.26 -36.74 -32.86
CA PRO A 539 -5.78 -36.94 -31.52
C PRO A 539 -4.83 -36.25 -30.54
N LEU A 540 -5.38 -35.53 -29.56
CA LEU A 540 -4.55 -35.01 -28.46
C LEU A 540 -3.83 -36.22 -27.83
N PRO A 541 -2.52 -36.12 -27.58
CA PRO A 541 -1.71 -37.23 -27.09
C PRO A 541 -2.17 -37.78 -25.75
#